data_AF-A0A843C4M0-F1
#
_entry.id   AF-A0A843C4M0-F1
#
_cell.length_a   1.000
_cell.length_b   1.000
_cell.length_c   1.000
_cell.angle_alpha   90.00
_cell.angle_beta   90.00
_cell.angle_gamma   90.00
#
_symmetry.space_group_name_H-M   'P 1'
#
loop_
_entity.id
_entity.type
_entity.pdbx_description
1 polymer ?
#
loop_
_entity_poly.entity_id
_entity_poly.type
_entity_poly.pdbx_seq_one_letter_code
_entity_poly.pdbx_strand_id
1 'polypeptide(L)'
;MDEEGFRKYLKRRGKKPEVIDRNVESVKSFTSFLQKERSKELAYTVKEDIDSYVSMIEEKKKSAKGALYTLMNYFRFLEDEVLLAYANALRNARTKKTRRIFPIKEFLKVDQEAVKKLATIGIRNVEQMLEKGKTKKQREELSKQLDITEESILELVKLSDITRLGYVKKKLSRLYYEAGLDSPAKIAVFDPKELHDFFTKFVEESGWAGMVPNPSDLVNNIKNAKKLTKVVEE
;
A
#
# COMPACT_ATOMS: atom_id res chain seq x y z
N MET A 1 -23.97 -19.21 0.94
CA MET A 1 -23.14 -18.23 1.68
C MET A 1 -23.85 -17.90 2.98
N ASP A 2 -23.12 -17.85 4.10
CA ASP A 2 -23.59 -17.17 5.32
C ASP A 2 -23.61 -15.65 5.09
N GLU A 3 -24.76 -15.15 4.61
CA GLU A 3 -24.92 -13.73 4.28
C GLU A 3 -24.93 -12.84 5.53
N GLU A 4 -25.62 -13.26 6.58
CA GLU A 4 -25.75 -12.46 7.81
C GLU A 4 -24.39 -12.30 8.50
N GLY A 5 -23.64 -13.40 8.65
CA GLY A 5 -22.28 -13.37 9.19
C GLY A 5 -21.35 -12.49 8.36
N PHE A 6 -21.39 -12.62 7.02
CA PHE A 6 -20.56 -11.80 6.15
C PHE A 6 -20.91 -10.30 6.24
N ARG A 7 -22.20 -9.93 6.32
CA ARG A 7 -22.64 -8.55 6.53
C ARG A 7 -22.14 -7.98 7.86
N LYS A 8 -22.28 -8.73 8.96
CA LYS A 8 -21.78 -8.35 10.29
C LYS A 8 -20.26 -8.15 10.27
N TYR A 9 -19.53 -9.06 9.63
CA TYR A 9 -18.09 -8.97 9.44
C TYR A 9 -17.66 -7.67 8.72
N LEU A 10 -18.30 -7.35 7.58
CA LEU A 10 -17.98 -6.13 6.84
C LEU A 10 -18.32 -4.85 7.63
N LYS A 11 -19.43 -4.86 8.38
CA LYS A 11 -19.81 -3.74 9.26
C LYS A 11 -18.78 -3.48 10.36
N ARG A 12 -18.29 -4.54 11.03
CA ARG A 12 -17.21 -4.44 12.04
C ARG A 12 -15.91 -3.88 11.46
N ARG A 13 -15.68 -4.07 10.15
CA ARG A 13 -14.54 -3.53 9.40
C ARG A 13 -14.78 -2.09 8.89
N GLY A 14 -15.82 -1.41 9.36
CA GLY A 14 -16.13 -0.03 9.02
C GLY A 14 -16.61 0.20 7.59
N LYS A 15 -17.13 -0.84 6.91
CA LYS A 15 -17.68 -0.68 5.56
C LYS A 15 -19.05 0.01 5.63
N LYS A 16 -19.27 0.98 4.72
CA LYS A 16 -20.57 1.64 4.55
C LYS A 16 -21.64 0.66 4.06
N PRO A 17 -22.93 0.86 4.39
CA PRO A 17 -24.02 -0.03 3.97
C PRO A 17 -24.01 -0.34 2.47
N GLU A 18 -23.87 0.67 1.60
CA GLU A 18 -23.87 0.47 0.16
C GLU A 18 -22.68 -0.36 -0.36
N VAL A 19 -21.56 -0.34 0.39
CA VAL A 19 -20.39 -1.19 0.10
C VAL A 19 -20.66 -2.62 0.54
N ILE A 20 -21.33 -2.81 1.68
CA ILE A 20 -21.72 -4.13 2.19
C ILE A 20 -22.64 -4.82 1.18
N ASP A 21 -23.70 -4.14 0.75
CA ASP A 21 -24.67 -4.69 -0.22
C ASP A 21 -24.00 -5.10 -1.52
N ARG A 22 -23.10 -4.25 -2.05
CA ARG A 22 -22.34 -4.55 -3.25
C ARG A 22 -21.42 -5.78 -3.08
N ASN A 23 -20.82 -5.98 -1.90
CA ASN A 23 -19.98 -7.15 -1.65
C ASN A 23 -20.83 -8.41 -1.62
N VAL A 24 -21.97 -8.39 -0.92
CA VAL A 24 -22.91 -9.51 -0.85
C VAL A 24 -23.39 -9.90 -2.25
N GLU A 25 -23.85 -8.92 -3.03
CA GLU A 25 -24.39 -9.17 -4.37
C GLU A 25 -23.32 -9.72 -5.33
N SER A 26 -22.09 -9.22 -5.20
CA SER A 26 -20.97 -9.74 -5.98
C SER A 26 -20.61 -11.18 -5.62
N VAL A 27 -20.73 -11.60 -4.35
CA VAL A 27 -20.49 -13.00 -3.94
C VAL A 27 -21.66 -13.89 -4.37
N LYS A 28 -22.91 -13.39 -4.34
CA LYS A 28 -24.07 -14.07 -4.93
C LYS A 28 -23.91 -14.30 -6.44
N SER A 29 -23.34 -13.33 -7.15
CA SER A 29 -23.02 -13.45 -8.58
C SER A 29 -21.99 -14.55 -8.83
N PHE A 30 -20.94 -14.63 -8.00
CA PHE A 30 -19.96 -15.72 -8.07
C PHE A 30 -20.57 -17.08 -7.71
N THR A 31 -21.44 -17.13 -6.70
CA THR A 31 -22.16 -18.35 -6.31
C THR A 31 -23.05 -18.86 -7.45
N SER A 32 -23.80 -17.95 -8.08
CA SER A 32 -24.62 -18.27 -9.25
C SER A 32 -23.77 -18.81 -10.42
N PHE A 33 -22.58 -18.25 -10.62
CA PHE A 33 -21.64 -18.76 -11.62
C PHE A 33 -21.18 -20.20 -11.30
N LEU A 34 -20.78 -20.48 -10.06
CA LEU A 34 -20.37 -21.83 -9.65
C LEU A 34 -21.49 -22.85 -9.84
N GLN A 35 -22.72 -22.49 -9.50
CA GLN A 35 -23.87 -23.38 -9.67
C GLN A 35 -24.17 -23.67 -11.14
N LYS A 36 -24.16 -22.64 -12.00
CA LYS A 36 -24.54 -22.76 -13.41
C LYS A 36 -23.44 -23.37 -14.28
N GLU A 37 -22.19 -22.94 -14.10
CA GLU A 37 -21.08 -23.27 -14.99
C GLU A 37 -20.20 -24.40 -14.46
N ARG A 38 -20.32 -24.74 -13.17
CA ARG A 38 -19.47 -25.73 -12.49
C ARG A 38 -20.24 -26.78 -11.70
N SER A 39 -21.58 -26.67 -11.63
CA SER A 39 -22.45 -27.53 -10.81
C SER A 39 -21.94 -27.69 -9.38
N LYS A 40 -21.42 -26.60 -8.81
CA LYS A 40 -20.67 -26.61 -7.54
C LYS A 40 -21.24 -25.61 -6.54
N GLU A 41 -21.21 -25.97 -5.26
CA GLU A 41 -21.52 -25.05 -4.16
C GLU A 41 -20.32 -24.18 -3.79
N LEU A 42 -20.60 -22.98 -3.28
CA LEU A 42 -19.59 -21.99 -2.89
C LEU A 42 -18.54 -22.55 -1.90
N ALA A 43 -18.91 -23.49 -1.03
CA ALA A 43 -18.02 -24.08 -0.04
C ALA A 43 -16.88 -24.91 -0.66
N TYR A 44 -17.02 -25.39 -1.90
CA TYR A 44 -16.03 -26.23 -2.59
C TYR A 44 -15.21 -25.45 -3.63
N THR A 45 -15.18 -24.11 -3.51
CA THR A 45 -14.44 -23.23 -4.43
C THR A 45 -12.97 -23.61 -4.46
N VAL A 46 -12.40 -23.72 -5.67
CA VAL A 46 -10.95 -23.85 -5.89
C VAL A 46 -10.41 -22.70 -6.74
N LYS A 47 -9.09 -22.64 -6.96
CA LYS A 47 -8.44 -21.54 -7.69
C LYS A 47 -8.93 -21.44 -9.13
N GLU A 48 -9.11 -22.58 -9.78
CA GLU A 48 -9.56 -22.72 -11.17
C GLU A 48 -10.96 -22.13 -11.36
N ASP A 49 -11.81 -22.16 -10.33
CA ASP A 49 -13.13 -21.55 -10.36
C ASP A 49 -13.03 -20.02 -10.37
N ILE A 50 -12.08 -19.46 -9.61
CA ILE A 50 -11.80 -18.02 -9.59
C ILE A 50 -11.25 -17.58 -10.95
N ASP A 51 -10.31 -18.33 -11.52
CA ASP A 51 -9.78 -18.05 -12.86
C ASP A 51 -10.87 -18.02 -13.91
N SER A 52 -11.74 -19.03 -13.89
CA SER A 52 -12.82 -19.16 -14.86
C SER A 52 -13.84 -18.03 -14.73
N TYR A 53 -14.18 -17.64 -13.51
CA TYR A 53 -15.07 -16.50 -13.26
C TYR A 53 -14.44 -15.18 -13.73
N VAL A 54 -13.15 -15.01 -13.49
CA VAL A 54 -12.38 -13.84 -13.93
C VAL A 54 -12.37 -13.77 -15.46
N SER A 55 -12.07 -14.87 -16.15
CA SER A 55 -12.10 -14.96 -17.62
C SER A 55 -13.47 -14.59 -18.17
N MET A 56 -14.56 -15.15 -17.62
CA MET A 56 -15.93 -14.83 -18.03
C MET A 56 -16.27 -13.33 -17.87
N ILE A 57 -15.77 -12.66 -16.82
CA ILE A 57 -15.96 -11.21 -16.66
C ILE A 57 -15.17 -10.43 -17.72
N GLU A 58 -13.95 -10.84 -18.00
CA GLU A 58 -13.01 -10.12 -18.88
C GLU A 58 -13.33 -10.33 -20.36
N GLU A 59 -13.88 -11.48 -20.75
CA GLU A 59 -14.46 -11.72 -22.08
C GLU A 59 -15.58 -10.71 -22.41
N LYS A 60 -16.31 -10.26 -21.40
CA LYS A 60 -17.34 -9.19 -21.54
C LYS A 60 -16.73 -7.78 -21.57
N LYS A 61 -15.42 -7.65 -21.77
CA LYS A 61 -14.63 -6.40 -21.75
C LYS A 61 -14.77 -5.61 -20.44
N LYS A 62 -15.10 -6.28 -19.32
CA LYS A 62 -15.19 -5.67 -17.98
C LYS A 62 -13.95 -6.02 -17.16
N SER A 63 -13.59 -5.18 -16.19
CA SER A 63 -12.47 -5.48 -15.28
C SER A 63 -12.92 -6.35 -14.11
N ALA A 64 -12.26 -7.50 -13.91
CA ALA A 64 -12.53 -8.38 -12.77
C ALA A 64 -12.01 -7.82 -11.42
N LYS A 65 -11.32 -6.67 -11.39
CA LYS A 65 -10.73 -6.11 -10.14
C LYS A 65 -11.75 -5.87 -9.03
N GLY A 66 -13.00 -5.56 -9.39
CA GLY A 66 -14.11 -5.37 -8.46
C GLY A 66 -14.58 -6.68 -7.83
N ALA A 67 -14.81 -7.70 -8.66
CA ALA A 67 -15.17 -9.04 -8.23
C ALA A 67 -14.06 -9.68 -7.38
N LEU A 68 -12.80 -9.54 -7.78
CA LEU A 68 -11.68 -10.05 -6.98
C LEU A 68 -11.58 -9.35 -5.62
N TYR A 69 -11.90 -8.05 -5.53
CA TYR A 69 -11.94 -7.35 -4.24
C TYR A 69 -13.02 -7.89 -3.30
N THR A 70 -14.20 -8.23 -3.82
CA THR A 70 -15.29 -8.78 -3.00
C THR A 70 -14.98 -10.21 -2.57
N LEU A 71 -14.44 -11.04 -3.47
CA LEU A 71 -13.97 -12.40 -3.16
C LEU A 71 -12.85 -12.38 -2.11
N MET A 72 -11.89 -11.47 -2.18
CA MET A 72 -10.89 -11.29 -1.12
C MET A 72 -11.52 -10.99 0.25
N ASN A 73 -12.58 -10.18 0.31
CA ASN A 73 -13.25 -9.93 1.59
C ASN A 73 -13.99 -11.17 2.10
N TYR A 74 -14.57 -11.94 1.19
CA TYR A 74 -15.30 -13.15 1.51
C TYR A 74 -14.37 -14.27 2.00
N PHE A 75 -13.27 -14.56 1.29
CA PHE A 75 -12.29 -15.55 1.73
C PHE A 75 -11.61 -15.15 3.05
N ARG A 76 -11.43 -13.84 3.30
CA ARG A 76 -10.97 -13.37 4.62
C ARG A 76 -12.02 -13.61 5.71
N PHE A 77 -13.30 -13.53 5.40
CA PHE A 77 -14.38 -13.86 6.35
C PHE A 77 -14.41 -15.37 6.65
N LEU A 78 -14.12 -16.20 5.65
CA LEU A 78 -14.00 -17.67 5.83
C LEU A 78 -12.66 -18.12 6.45
N GLU A 79 -11.74 -17.19 6.70
CA GLU A 79 -10.36 -17.50 7.14
C GLU A 79 -9.59 -18.40 6.17
N ASP A 80 -9.98 -18.41 4.89
CA ASP A 80 -9.28 -19.15 3.82
C ASP A 80 -8.11 -18.32 3.29
N GLU A 81 -6.95 -18.52 3.90
CA GLU A 81 -5.72 -17.79 3.54
C GLU A 81 -5.25 -18.09 2.11
N VAL A 82 -5.51 -19.31 1.60
CA VAL A 82 -5.03 -19.77 0.29
C VAL A 82 -5.79 -19.06 -0.82
N LEU A 83 -7.13 -19.10 -0.79
CA LEU A 83 -7.96 -18.41 -1.78
C LEU A 83 -7.90 -16.90 -1.62
N LEU A 84 -7.75 -16.40 -0.39
CA LEU A 84 -7.49 -14.98 -0.14
C LEU A 84 -6.20 -14.51 -0.84
N ALA A 85 -5.08 -15.22 -0.63
CA ALA A 85 -3.80 -14.87 -1.24
C ALA A 85 -3.89 -14.93 -2.77
N TYR A 86 -4.57 -15.95 -3.30
CA TYR A 86 -4.75 -16.12 -4.74
C TYR A 86 -5.59 -15.01 -5.38
N ALA A 87 -6.78 -14.70 -4.84
CA ALA A 87 -7.62 -13.61 -5.33
C ALA A 87 -6.91 -12.25 -5.22
N ASN A 88 -6.11 -12.05 -4.17
CA ASN A 88 -5.28 -10.86 -4.00
C ASN A 88 -4.21 -10.75 -5.11
N ALA A 89 -3.50 -11.83 -5.43
CA ALA A 89 -2.52 -11.84 -6.52
C ALA A 89 -3.14 -11.47 -7.86
N LEU A 90 -4.27 -12.09 -8.22
CA LEU A 90 -5.03 -11.78 -9.43
C LEU A 90 -5.48 -10.32 -9.49
N ARG A 91 -5.93 -9.75 -8.36
CA ARG A 91 -6.33 -8.34 -8.28
C ARG A 91 -5.14 -7.41 -8.43
N ASN A 92 -4.01 -7.75 -7.82
CA ASN A 92 -2.79 -6.94 -7.87
C ASN A 92 -2.25 -6.85 -9.30
N ALA A 93 -2.25 -7.95 -10.06
CA ALA A 93 -1.88 -7.95 -11.47
C ALA A 93 -2.71 -6.94 -12.30
N ARG A 94 -4.02 -6.84 -12.02
CA ARG A 94 -4.96 -5.95 -12.72
C ARG A 94 -4.90 -4.50 -12.28
N THR A 95 -4.44 -4.25 -11.06
CA THR A 95 -4.39 -2.88 -10.49
C THR A 95 -3.01 -2.26 -10.57
N LYS A 96 -1.95 -3.03 -10.85
CA LYS A 96 -0.56 -2.58 -10.92
C LYS A 96 -0.36 -1.36 -11.83
N LYS A 97 -0.83 -1.42 -13.08
CA LYS A 97 -0.66 -0.31 -14.06
C LYS A 97 -1.44 0.96 -13.69
N THR A 98 -2.59 0.81 -13.04
CA THR A 98 -3.47 1.93 -12.69
C THR A 98 -3.24 2.45 -11.27
N ARG A 99 -2.31 1.84 -10.52
CA ARG A 99 -2.04 2.24 -9.14
C ARG A 99 -1.44 3.64 -9.17
N ARG A 100 -2.09 4.58 -8.47
CA ARG A 100 -1.48 5.88 -8.21
C ARG A 100 -0.24 5.69 -7.32
N ILE A 101 0.92 5.80 -7.94
CA ILE A 101 2.21 5.86 -7.23
C ILE A 101 2.31 7.25 -6.61
N PHE A 102 2.84 7.35 -5.39
CA PHE A 102 2.89 8.62 -4.66
C PHE A 102 3.86 9.59 -5.37
N PRO A 103 3.39 10.78 -5.80
CA PRO A 103 4.26 11.77 -6.45
C PRO A 103 5.21 12.42 -5.44
N ILE A 104 6.47 12.60 -5.81
CA ILE A 104 7.46 13.21 -4.89
C ILE A 104 7.14 14.67 -4.58
N LYS A 105 6.47 15.38 -5.49
CA LYS A 105 5.96 16.75 -5.27
C LYS A 105 4.96 16.90 -4.13
N GLU A 106 4.36 15.78 -3.67
CA GLU A 106 3.41 15.80 -2.57
C GLU A 106 4.06 15.62 -1.20
N PHE A 107 5.38 15.40 -1.13
CA PHE A 107 6.09 15.46 0.13
C PHE A 107 6.06 16.88 0.72
N LEU A 108 6.04 16.96 2.04
CA LEU A 108 6.04 18.23 2.74
C LEU A 108 7.47 18.73 2.96
N LYS A 109 7.64 20.06 2.88
CA LYS A 109 8.89 20.78 3.15
C LYS A 109 10.09 20.29 2.32
N VAL A 110 9.84 19.76 1.11
CA VAL A 110 10.91 19.41 0.16
C VAL A 110 11.14 20.56 -0.82
N ASP A 111 12.37 20.67 -1.32
CA ASP A 111 12.74 21.63 -2.35
C ASP A 111 11.93 21.40 -3.64
N GLN A 112 11.06 22.36 -3.96
CA GLN A 112 10.18 22.29 -5.12
C GLN A 112 10.92 22.51 -6.44
N GLU A 113 12.02 23.26 -6.44
CA GLU A 113 12.82 23.47 -7.64
C GLU A 113 13.59 22.19 -7.99
N ALA A 114 14.16 21.51 -7.00
CA ALA A 114 14.73 20.18 -7.18
C ALA A 114 13.71 19.19 -7.76
N VAL A 115 12.48 19.17 -7.22
CA VAL A 115 11.40 18.31 -7.73
C VAL A 115 11.03 18.63 -9.17
N LYS A 116 10.95 19.92 -9.55
CA LYS A 116 10.69 20.33 -10.93
C LYS A 116 11.79 19.87 -11.87
N LYS A 117 13.06 20.05 -11.49
CA LYS A 117 14.23 19.60 -12.26
C LYS A 117 14.24 18.08 -12.43
N LEU A 118 13.95 17.30 -11.39
CA LEU A 118 13.81 15.84 -11.49
C LEU A 118 12.67 15.42 -12.44
N ALA A 119 11.57 16.18 -12.47
CA ALA A 119 10.43 15.89 -13.32
C ALA A 119 10.71 16.08 -14.82
N THR A 120 11.72 16.90 -15.21
CA THR A 120 12.12 17.10 -16.61
C THR A 120 12.76 15.85 -17.21
N ILE A 121 13.48 15.07 -16.39
CA ILE A 121 14.08 13.78 -16.76
C ILE A 121 13.19 12.58 -16.45
N GLY A 122 11.92 12.83 -16.08
CA GLY A 122 10.91 11.79 -15.89
C GLY A 122 10.81 11.20 -14.47
N ILE A 123 11.58 11.70 -13.50
CA ILE A 123 11.50 11.28 -12.09
C ILE A 123 10.40 12.10 -11.39
N ARG A 124 9.23 11.48 -11.21
CA ARG A 124 8.01 12.15 -10.70
C ARG A 124 7.42 11.50 -9.46
N ASN A 125 7.81 10.27 -9.17
CA ASN A 125 7.21 9.47 -8.09
C ASN A 125 8.26 8.69 -7.30
N VAL A 126 7.84 8.17 -6.15
CA VAL A 126 8.72 7.50 -5.18
C VAL A 126 9.43 6.26 -5.74
N GLU A 127 8.80 5.51 -6.65
CA GLU A 127 9.41 4.31 -7.23
C GLU A 127 10.56 4.70 -8.17
N GLN A 128 10.34 5.72 -9.02
CA GLN A 128 11.37 6.26 -9.90
C GLN A 128 12.52 6.91 -9.12
N MET A 129 12.21 7.61 -8.02
CA MET A 129 13.22 8.23 -7.18
C MET A 129 14.12 7.17 -6.54
N LEU A 130 13.55 6.08 -6.03
CA LEU A 130 14.32 4.96 -5.49
C LEU A 130 15.14 4.24 -6.56
N GLU A 131 14.57 4.04 -7.76
CA GLU A 131 15.30 3.41 -8.87
C GLU A 131 16.54 4.21 -9.27
N LYS A 132 16.41 5.54 -9.31
CA LYS A 132 17.42 6.47 -9.83
C LYS A 132 18.29 7.15 -8.78
N GLY A 133 18.03 6.98 -7.48
CA GLY A 133 18.76 7.69 -6.42
C GLY A 133 19.19 6.83 -5.22
N LYS A 134 18.97 5.51 -5.27
CA LYS A 134 19.27 4.63 -4.12
C LYS A 134 20.75 4.51 -3.77
N THR A 135 21.67 4.68 -4.72
CA THR A 135 23.12 4.61 -4.48
C THR A 135 23.75 5.98 -4.42
N LYS A 136 24.89 6.12 -3.72
CA LYS A 136 25.60 7.41 -3.64
C LYS A 136 25.99 7.93 -5.04
N LYS A 137 26.58 7.06 -5.86
CA LYS A 137 26.97 7.37 -7.24
C LYS A 137 25.81 7.92 -8.08
N GLN A 138 24.63 7.29 -7.99
CA GLN A 138 23.44 7.77 -8.70
C GLN A 138 23.01 9.17 -8.25
N ARG A 139 23.13 9.50 -6.95
CA ARG A 139 22.82 10.83 -6.44
C ARG A 139 23.82 11.88 -6.92
N GLU A 140 25.12 11.54 -6.94
CA GLU A 140 26.17 12.40 -7.49
C GLU A 140 25.93 12.70 -8.99
N GLU A 141 25.53 11.69 -9.76
CA GLU A 141 25.19 11.85 -11.18
C GLU A 141 23.99 12.77 -11.39
N LEU A 142 22.91 12.57 -10.62
CA LEU A 142 21.73 13.43 -10.65
C LEU A 142 22.04 14.87 -10.21
N SER A 143 22.88 15.02 -9.18
CA SER A 143 23.31 16.32 -8.66
C SER A 143 24.02 17.12 -9.74
N LYS A 144 25.02 16.51 -10.40
CA LYS A 144 25.78 17.14 -11.50
C LYS A 144 24.90 17.43 -12.72
N GLN A 145 24.02 16.51 -13.08
CA GLN A 145 23.17 16.66 -14.27
C GLN A 145 22.15 17.80 -14.12
N LEU A 146 21.58 17.96 -12.93
CA LEU A 146 20.44 18.85 -12.71
C LEU A 146 20.79 20.10 -11.90
N ASP A 147 22.02 20.21 -11.39
CA ASP A 147 22.45 21.28 -10.49
C ASP A 147 21.52 21.33 -9.26
N ILE A 148 21.43 20.19 -8.56
CA ILE A 148 20.67 19.99 -7.32
C ILE A 148 21.65 19.48 -6.28
N THR A 149 21.51 19.91 -5.02
CA THR A 149 22.35 19.39 -3.94
C THR A 149 22.11 17.89 -3.69
N GLU A 150 23.18 17.16 -3.38
CA GLU A 150 23.07 15.73 -3.07
C GLU A 150 22.18 15.49 -1.84
N GLU A 151 22.18 16.41 -0.88
CA GLU A 151 21.35 16.39 0.32
C GLU A 151 19.85 16.42 -0.02
N SER A 152 19.44 17.30 -0.94
CA SER A 152 18.04 17.38 -1.38
C SER A 152 17.60 16.10 -2.11
N ILE A 153 18.50 15.49 -2.89
CA ILE A 153 18.24 14.22 -3.55
C ILE A 153 18.13 13.09 -2.51
N LEU A 154 19.06 13.04 -1.54
CA LEU A 154 19.05 12.04 -0.48
C LEU A 154 17.79 12.15 0.39
N GLU A 155 17.35 13.35 0.74
CA GLU A 155 16.09 13.59 1.44
C GLU A 155 14.90 12.98 0.66
N LEU A 156 14.79 13.27 -0.63
CA LEU A 156 13.73 12.72 -1.48
C LEU A 156 13.79 11.19 -1.57
N VAL A 157 14.99 10.60 -1.62
CA VAL A 157 15.21 9.14 -1.64
C VAL A 157 14.78 8.52 -0.33
N LYS A 158 15.19 9.08 0.81
CA LYS A 158 14.82 8.61 2.16
C LYS A 158 13.32 8.71 2.40
N LEU A 159 12.71 9.86 2.07
CA LEU A 159 11.26 10.03 2.11
C LEU A 159 10.55 9.01 1.23
N SER A 160 11.08 8.72 0.04
CA SER A 160 10.55 7.70 -0.86
C SER A 160 10.65 6.29 -0.27
N ASP A 161 11.77 5.95 0.39
CA ASP A 161 12.00 4.66 1.03
C ASP A 161 11.03 4.40 2.17
N ILE A 162 10.76 5.41 3.01
CA ILE A 162 9.76 5.35 4.09
C ILE A 162 8.36 5.00 3.55
N THR A 163 7.99 5.47 2.35
CA THR A 163 6.65 5.16 1.80
C THR A 163 6.43 3.68 1.49
N ARG A 164 7.50 2.87 1.43
CA ARG A 164 7.42 1.40 1.25
C ARG A 164 6.74 0.69 2.41
N LEU A 165 6.69 1.31 3.60
CA LEU A 165 5.97 0.79 4.77
C LEU A 165 4.46 0.61 4.50
N GLY A 166 3.92 1.31 3.50
CA GLY A 166 2.50 1.31 3.17
C GLY A 166 1.74 2.28 4.08
N TYR A 167 0.85 3.07 3.47
CA TYR A 167 0.06 4.12 4.15
C TYR A 167 0.83 5.25 4.86
N VAL A 168 2.16 5.16 4.98
CA VAL A 168 3.04 6.26 5.42
C VAL A 168 3.35 7.20 4.25
N LYS A 169 2.68 8.35 4.17
CA LYS A 169 2.80 9.32 3.07
C LYS A 169 2.68 10.77 3.57
N LYS A 170 3.07 11.74 2.73
CA LYS A 170 2.87 13.19 2.95
C LYS A 170 3.34 13.66 4.33
N LYS A 171 2.41 13.92 5.26
CA LYS A 171 2.69 14.36 6.64
C LYS A 171 3.45 13.28 7.42
N LEU A 172 3.03 12.03 7.27
CA LEU A 172 3.58 10.93 8.05
C LEU A 172 5.01 10.60 7.63
N SER A 173 5.30 10.56 6.33
CA SER A 173 6.68 10.36 5.85
C SER A 173 7.60 11.49 6.31
N ARG A 174 7.10 12.73 6.37
CA ARG A 174 7.87 13.87 6.86
C ARG A 174 8.14 13.79 8.37
N LEU A 175 7.13 13.43 9.17
CA LEU A 175 7.28 13.21 10.61
C LEU A 175 8.38 12.17 10.89
N TYR A 176 8.35 11.04 10.19
CA TYR A 176 9.33 9.97 10.37
C TYR A 176 10.75 10.44 10.02
N TYR A 177 10.89 11.15 8.91
CA TYR A 177 12.16 11.71 8.48
C TYR A 177 12.70 12.76 9.48
N GLU A 178 11.89 13.72 9.93
CA GLU A 178 12.30 14.73 10.91
C GLU A 178 12.63 14.12 12.27
N ALA A 179 11.99 13.01 12.64
CA ALA A 179 12.31 12.25 13.84
C ALA A 179 13.55 11.32 13.69
N GLY A 180 14.28 11.38 12.57
CA GLY A 180 15.48 10.57 12.33
C GLY A 180 15.21 9.11 11.94
N LEU A 181 13.94 8.72 11.80
CA LEU A 181 13.49 7.40 11.35
C LEU A 181 13.34 7.37 9.82
N ASP A 182 14.44 7.67 9.15
CA ASP A 182 14.51 7.96 7.71
C ASP A 182 14.64 6.71 6.81
N SER A 183 14.56 5.51 7.37
CA SER A 183 14.57 4.25 6.62
C SER A 183 13.70 3.18 7.30
N PRO A 184 13.13 2.21 6.53
CA PRO A 184 12.43 1.06 7.09
C PRO A 184 13.27 0.27 8.10
N ALA A 185 14.59 0.17 7.89
CA ALA A 185 15.48 -0.55 8.79
C ALA A 185 15.50 0.06 10.20
N LYS A 186 15.54 1.40 10.30
CA LYS A 186 15.48 2.11 11.59
C LYS A 186 14.14 1.92 12.31
N ILE A 187 13.06 1.65 11.60
CA ILE A 187 11.72 1.46 12.18
C ILE A 187 11.51 -0.01 12.60
N ALA A 188 12.15 -0.95 11.90
CA ALA A 188 12.00 -2.38 12.14
C ALA A 188 12.50 -2.84 13.52
N VAL A 189 13.38 -2.07 14.16
CA VAL A 189 13.98 -2.42 15.46
C VAL A 189 13.12 -2.05 16.65
N PHE A 190 12.12 -1.18 16.48
CA PHE A 190 11.25 -0.75 17.56
C PHE A 190 10.20 -1.81 17.92
N ASP A 191 9.78 -1.80 19.18
CA ASP A 191 8.46 -2.31 19.54
C ASP A 191 7.36 -1.24 19.36
N PRO A 192 6.08 -1.63 19.23
CA PRO A 192 5.00 -0.68 18.97
C PRO A 192 4.80 0.38 20.05
N LYS A 193 5.03 0.05 21.33
CA LYS A 193 4.88 0.97 22.45
C LYS A 193 6.06 1.95 22.48
N GLU A 194 7.28 1.44 22.33
CA GLU A 194 8.49 2.26 22.20
C GLU A 194 8.38 3.27 21.06
N LEU A 195 7.91 2.84 19.88
CA LEU A 195 7.76 3.74 18.73
C LEU A 195 6.69 4.81 18.97
N HIS A 196 5.61 4.46 19.68
CA HIS A 196 4.58 5.42 20.06
C HIS A 196 5.09 6.46 21.06
N ASP A 197 5.78 6.00 22.10
CA ASP A 197 6.36 6.86 23.14
C ASP A 197 7.45 7.77 22.54
N PHE A 198 8.25 7.23 21.60
CA PHE A 198 9.22 8.00 20.81
C PHE A 198 8.55 9.14 20.03
N PHE A 199 7.47 8.87 19.29
CA PHE A 199 6.76 9.92 18.56
C PHE A 199 6.06 10.91 19.47
N THR A 200 5.53 10.46 20.62
CA THR A 200 4.94 11.36 21.63
C THR A 200 5.97 12.38 22.10
N LYS A 201 7.13 11.88 22.55
CA LYS A 201 8.24 12.72 23.00
C LYS A 201 8.72 13.67 21.89
N PHE A 202 8.92 13.16 20.68
CA PHE A 202 9.36 13.98 19.55
C PHE A 202 8.38 15.13 19.27
N VAL A 203 7.06 14.86 19.25
CA VAL A 203 6.05 15.89 18.97
C VAL A 203 6.00 16.95 20.06
N GLU A 204 6.13 16.55 21.33
CA GLU A 204 6.20 17.45 22.48
C GLU A 204 7.43 18.37 22.44
N GLU A 205 8.61 17.81 22.12
CA GLU A 205 9.88 18.54 22.12
C GLU A 205 10.07 19.39 20.86
N SER A 206 9.64 18.93 19.70
CA SER A 206 9.89 19.59 18.42
C SER A 206 8.84 20.63 18.04
N GLY A 207 7.70 20.68 18.74
CA GLY A 207 6.55 21.51 18.36
C GLY A 207 5.91 21.10 17.02
N TRP A 208 6.01 19.82 16.64
CA TRP A 208 5.45 19.34 15.37
C TRP A 208 3.94 19.58 15.30
N ALA A 209 3.48 20.32 14.28
CA ALA A 209 2.08 20.71 14.10
C ALA A 209 1.16 19.56 13.60
N GLY A 210 1.42 18.32 14.01
CA GLY A 210 0.66 17.13 13.64
C GLY A 210 0.49 16.15 14.80
N MET A 211 -0.28 15.09 14.56
CA MET A 211 -0.61 14.10 15.58
C MET A 211 0.37 12.94 15.58
N VAL A 212 0.54 12.34 16.77
CA VAL A 212 1.20 11.04 16.95
C VAL A 212 0.47 9.98 16.10
N PRO A 213 1.20 9.12 15.36
CA PRO A 213 0.57 8.07 14.57
C PRO A 213 -0.25 7.11 15.45
N ASN A 214 -1.36 6.58 14.92
CA ASN A 214 -2.21 5.65 15.66
C ASN A 214 -1.42 4.38 16.04
N PRO A 215 -1.55 3.86 17.28
CA PRO A 215 -0.86 2.63 17.70
C PRO A 215 -1.07 1.43 16.74
N SER A 216 -2.27 1.26 16.20
CA SER A 216 -2.56 0.17 15.25
C SER A 216 -1.84 0.34 13.91
N ASP A 217 -1.59 1.59 13.48
CA ASP A 217 -0.78 1.87 12.29
C ASP A 217 0.70 1.58 12.57
N LEU A 218 1.20 1.93 13.76
CA LEU A 218 2.58 1.65 14.16
C LEU A 218 2.90 0.15 14.18
N VAL A 219 1.97 -0.67 14.71
CA VAL A 219 2.10 -2.14 14.65
C VAL A 219 2.25 -2.63 13.20
N ASN A 220 1.41 -2.12 12.29
CA ASN A 220 1.48 -2.49 10.88
C ASN A 220 2.75 -1.97 10.20
N ASN A 221 3.19 -0.76 10.52
CA ASN A 221 4.40 -0.15 9.96
C ASN A 221 5.64 -0.96 10.37
N ILE A 222 5.77 -1.34 11.65
CA ILE A 222 6.87 -2.20 12.12
C ILE A 222 6.82 -3.57 11.44
N LYS A 223 5.64 -4.19 11.36
CA LYS A 223 5.46 -5.48 10.68
C LYS A 223 5.87 -5.42 9.21
N ASN A 224 5.56 -4.33 8.52
CA ASN A 224 5.95 -4.12 7.12
C ASN A 224 7.44 -3.81 7.01
N ALA A 225 7.99 -2.98 7.90
CA ALA A 225 9.41 -2.65 7.97
C ALA A 225 10.28 -3.91 8.04
N LYS A 226 9.93 -4.86 8.92
CA LYS A 226 10.63 -6.14 9.10
C LYS A 226 10.66 -7.02 7.84
N LYS A 227 9.78 -6.79 6.87
CA LYS A 227 9.72 -7.54 5.60
C LYS A 227 10.48 -6.85 4.47
N LEU A 228 10.90 -5.61 4.67
CA LEU A 228 11.55 -4.81 3.63
C LEU A 228 13.07 -4.97 3.72
N THR A 229 13.69 -5.29 2.60
CA THR A 229 15.13 -5.25 2.47
C THR A 229 15.62 -3.80 2.43
N LYS A 230 16.84 -3.55 2.94
CA LYS A 230 17.54 -2.28 2.77
C LYS A 230 17.83 -2.07 1.29
N VAL A 231 17.45 -0.91 0.75
CA VAL A 231 17.65 -0.57 -0.67
C VAL A 231 18.44 0.72 -0.88
N VAL A 232 18.44 1.63 0.10
CA VAL A 232 19.15 2.91 0.04
C VAL A 232 20.52 2.80 0.70
N GLU A 233 21.55 3.26 0.01
CA GLU A 233 22.89 3.50 0.53
C GLU A 233 22.93 4.86 1.22
N GLU A 234 23.47 4.89 2.45
CA GLU A 234 23.68 6.13 3.21
C GLU A 234 24.67 7.04 2.49
#